data_AF-A0A915ZYZ2-F1
#
_entry.id   AF-A0A915ZYZ2-F1
#
_cell.length_a   1.000
_cell.length_b   1.000
_cell.length_c   1.000
_cell.angle_alpha   90.00
_cell.angle_beta   90.00
_cell.angle_gamma   90.00
#
_symmetry.space_group_name_H-M   'P 1'
#
loop_
_entity.id
_entity.type
_entity.pdbx_description
1 polymer ?
#
loop_
_entity_poly.entity_id
_entity_poly.type
_entity_poly.pdbx_seq_one_letter_code
_entity_poly.pdbx_strand_id
1 'polypeptide(L)'
;MDKVTKHESSRIQSHPASPLWPFRMPVIGMSGLGKTNILENFFFGTKAECIYKGKKRPKGTSYGSRYIACDDLIVCGYHPDEPKWAFVKYMYGIISKDPKAPYYENIRFNYISPENIPSVRVFSPERSTVIVFEDVCLAPEYIQNQIGQFFGNGRHQNISCVYVAQKYHKIPIFICENSSYLVLFNSGSSHEDISKIIRRYTDDVKNASMVINSYL
;
A
#
# COMPACT_ATOMS: atom_id res chain seq x y z
N MET A 1 6.12 12.10 -18.93
CA MET A 1 4.90 11.99 -18.09
C MET A 1 3.79 12.74 -18.80
N ASP A 2 2.81 12.02 -19.33
CA ASP A 2 1.74 12.61 -20.12
C ASP A 2 0.74 13.36 -19.24
N LYS A 3 0.14 14.43 -19.78
CA LYS A 3 -0.84 15.28 -19.07
C LYS A 3 -2.02 14.48 -18.47
N VAL A 4 -2.38 13.35 -19.08
CA VAL A 4 -3.45 12.44 -18.63
C VAL A 4 -3.06 11.74 -17.31
N THR A 5 -1.87 11.12 -17.26
CA THR A 5 -1.31 10.50 -16.04
C THR A 5 -1.22 11.46 -14.86
N LYS A 6 -0.90 12.74 -15.11
CA LYS A 6 -0.78 13.78 -14.07
C LYS A 6 -2.13 14.15 -13.44
N HIS A 7 -3.23 14.01 -14.18
CA HIS A 7 -4.58 14.30 -13.73
C HIS A 7 -5.21 13.13 -12.97
N GLU A 8 -4.83 11.89 -13.27
CA GLU A 8 -5.23 10.71 -12.48
C GLU A 8 -4.44 10.61 -11.17
N SER A 9 -3.12 10.87 -11.20
CA SER A 9 -2.28 10.83 -9.99
C SER A 9 -2.70 11.85 -8.93
N SER A 10 -3.15 13.05 -9.34
CA SER A 10 -3.62 14.10 -8.43
C SER A 10 -4.97 13.79 -7.77
N ARG A 11 -5.78 12.91 -8.37
CA ARG A 11 -7.03 12.42 -7.76
C ARG A 11 -6.78 11.37 -6.68
N ILE A 12 -5.73 10.56 -6.86
CA ILE A 12 -5.46 9.39 -6.00
C ILE A 12 -4.58 9.78 -4.80
N GLN A 13 -3.71 10.78 -4.95
CA GLN A 13 -2.85 11.27 -3.89
C GLN A 13 -3.44 12.50 -3.21
N SER A 14 -4.01 12.34 -2.01
CA SER A 14 -4.54 13.48 -1.25
C SER A 14 -3.54 14.12 -0.28
N HIS A 15 -2.48 13.39 0.09
CA HIS A 15 -1.45 13.88 1.01
C HIS A 15 -0.05 13.88 0.36
N PRO A 16 0.72 14.99 0.43
CA PRO A 16 2.02 15.13 -0.27
C PRO A 16 3.06 14.06 0.09
N ALA A 17 3.03 13.56 1.33
CA ALA A 17 3.95 12.52 1.79
C ALA A 17 3.54 11.08 1.41
N SER A 18 2.40 10.90 0.74
CA SER A 18 1.98 9.57 0.28
C SER A 18 2.78 9.14 -0.95
N PRO A 19 2.91 7.83 -1.22
CA PRO A 19 3.53 7.34 -2.44
C PRO A 19 2.87 7.93 -3.70
N LEU A 20 3.70 8.29 -4.68
CA LEU A 20 3.23 8.74 -5.99
C LEU A 20 2.65 7.56 -6.75
N TRP A 21 1.47 7.78 -7.33
CA TRP A 21 0.75 6.75 -8.06
C TRP A 21 1.26 6.56 -9.51
N PRO A 22 1.34 5.32 -10.03
CA PRO A 22 1.26 4.05 -9.30
C PRO A 22 2.57 3.75 -8.54
N PHE A 23 2.47 3.11 -7.38
CA PHE A 23 3.60 2.79 -6.52
C PHE A 23 3.79 1.29 -6.31
N ARG A 24 5.03 0.90 -5.97
CA ARG A 24 5.39 -0.47 -5.59
C ARG A 24 6.24 -0.40 -4.32
N MET A 25 5.71 -0.95 -3.24
CA MET A 25 6.20 -0.65 -1.89
C MET A 25 6.30 -1.90 -1.01
N PRO A 26 7.51 -2.41 -0.75
CA PRO A 26 7.76 -3.34 0.32
C PRO A 26 7.62 -2.64 1.68
N VAL A 27 6.89 -3.27 2.60
CA VAL A 27 6.69 -2.83 3.98
C VAL A 27 7.22 -3.89 4.92
N ILE A 28 8.30 -3.56 5.63
CA ILE A 28 9.18 -4.55 6.23
C ILE A 28 9.33 -4.29 7.72
N GLY A 29 9.15 -5.33 8.53
CA GLY A 29 9.31 -5.24 9.97
C GLY A 29 8.76 -6.46 10.69
N MET A 30 9.29 -6.74 11.89
CA MET A 30 8.78 -7.81 12.74
C MET A 30 7.28 -7.65 13.07
N SER A 31 6.67 -8.74 13.56
CA SER A 31 5.30 -8.68 14.07
C SER A 31 5.19 -7.66 15.21
N GLY A 32 4.04 -6.99 15.33
CA GLY A 32 3.79 -5.98 16.36
C GLY A 32 4.37 -4.59 16.11
N LEU A 33 5.17 -4.36 15.06
CA LEU A 33 5.78 -3.04 14.79
C LEU A 33 4.83 -2.02 14.12
N GLY A 34 3.56 -2.36 13.90
CA GLY A 34 2.59 -1.42 13.31
C GLY A 34 2.59 -1.33 11.78
N LYS A 35 3.13 -2.33 11.07
CA LYS A 35 3.07 -2.42 9.59
C LYS A 35 1.65 -2.25 9.04
N THR A 36 0.67 -2.86 9.68
CA THR A 36 -0.72 -2.72 9.24
C THR A 36 -1.27 -1.34 9.58
N ASN A 37 -0.94 -0.78 10.75
CA ASN A 37 -1.39 0.56 11.14
C ASN A 37 -0.96 1.63 10.14
N ILE A 38 0.25 1.56 9.56
CA ILE A 38 0.65 2.51 8.52
C ILE A 38 -0.18 2.33 7.23
N LEU A 39 -0.53 1.09 6.87
CA LEU A 39 -1.40 0.80 5.71
C LEU A 39 -2.83 1.30 5.95
N GLU A 40 -3.39 1.06 7.13
CA GLU A 40 -4.70 1.61 7.53
C GLU A 40 -4.70 3.14 7.46
N ASN A 41 -3.66 3.79 7.96
CA ASN A 41 -3.50 5.24 7.83
C ASN A 41 -3.43 5.69 6.37
N PHE A 42 -2.76 4.95 5.49
CA PHE A 42 -2.78 5.26 4.07
C PHE A 42 -4.18 5.13 3.46
N PHE A 43 -4.91 4.06 3.79
CA PHE A 43 -6.21 3.77 3.22
C PHE A 43 -7.36 4.57 3.85
N PHE A 44 -7.20 5.13 5.04
CA PHE A 44 -8.26 5.93 5.67
C PHE A 44 -7.91 7.40 5.77
N GLY A 45 -6.63 7.74 5.88
CA GLY A 45 -6.17 9.08 6.18
C GLY A 45 -7.03 9.74 7.27
N THR A 46 -7.60 10.88 6.94
CA THR A 46 -8.45 11.65 7.86
C THR A 46 -9.93 11.31 7.75
N LYS A 47 -10.31 10.48 6.76
CA LYS A 47 -11.71 10.15 6.45
C LYS A 47 -12.36 9.30 7.54
N ALA A 48 -11.68 8.26 8.05
CA ALA A 48 -12.23 7.41 9.11
C ALA A 48 -12.61 8.21 10.37
N GLU A 49 -11.72 9.12 10.79
CA GLU A 49 -11.97 10.01 11.92
C GLU A 49 -13.17 10.94 11.66
N CYS A 50 -13.27 11.53 10.47
CA CYS A 50 -14.38 12.41 10.11
C CYS A 50 -15.73 11.68 10.11
N ILE A 51 -15.75 10.44 9.63
CA ILE A 51 -16.94 9.57 9.68
C ILE A 51 -17.33 9.29 11.14
N TYR A 52 -16.39 8.84 11.96
CA TYR A 52 -16.64 8.52 13.36
C TYR A 52 -17.12 9.73 14.18
N LYS A 53 -16.50 10.89 13.99
CA LYS A 53 -16.87 12.11 14.73
C LYS A 53 -18.13 12.78 14.19
N GLY A 54 -18.67 12.35 13.04
CA GLY A 54 -19.80 13.00 12.37
C GLY A 54 -19.52 14.45 11.95
N LYS A 55 -18.25 14.87 11.94
CA LYS A 55 -17.85 16.27 11.70
C LYS A 55 -17.24 16.39 10.31
N LYS A 56 -17.79 17.32 9.51
CA LYS A 56 -17.04 17.91 8.41
C LYS A 56 -15.85 18.67 9.00
N ARG A 57 -14.70 18.67 8.31
CA ARG A 57 -13.64 19.66 8.55
C ARG A 57 -14.23 21.08 8.28
N PRO A 58 -13.54 22.20 8.59
CA PRO A 58 -14.11 23.55 8.51
C PRO A 58 -14.96 23.83 7.25
N LYS A 59 -15.97 24.70 7.41
CA LYS A 59 -17.05 24.98 6.43
C LYS A 59 -16.53 24.98 4.98
N GLY A 60 -17.09 24.08 4.15
CA GLY A 60 -16.76 23.94 2.73
C GLY A 60 -15.89 22.72 2.36
N THR A 61 -15.46 21.92 3.34
CA THR A 61 -14.57 20.77 3.09
C THR A 61 -15.28 19.41 3.05
N SER A 62 -14.68 18.46 2.33
CA SER A 62 -15.09 17.05 2.25
C SER A 62 -14.99 16.35 3.62
N TYR A 63 -15.65 15.19 3.78
CA TYR A 63 -15.56 14.33 4.98
C TYR A 63 -14.18 13.65 5.09
N GLY A 64 -13.13 14.46 5.25
CA GLY A 64 -11.75 14.00 5.23
C GLY A 64 -11.32 13.42 3.88
N SER A 65 -10.08 12.93 3.83
CA SER A 65 -9.49 12.30 2.66
C SER A 65 -8.73 11.04 3.06
N ARG A 66 -8.79 10.02 2.19
CA ARG A 66 -7.86 8.88 2.22
C ARG A 66 -6.53 9.33 1.62
N TYR A 67 -5.40 8.98 2.23
CA TYR A 67 -4.08 9.40 1.72
C TYR A 67 -3.75 8.72 0.39
N ILE A 68 -4.17 7.46 0.26
CA ILE A 68 -4.20 6.70 -0.99
C ILE A 68 -5.67 6.44 -1.34
N ALA A 69 -6.24 7.29 -2.19
CA ALA A 69 -7.64 7.24 -2.58
C ALA A 69 -7.89 6.32 -3.78
N CYS A 70 -7.49 5.05 -3.67
CA CYS A 70 -7.71 4.04 -4.71
C CYS A 70 -9.18 3.58 -4.79
N ASP A 71 -9.63 3.20 -5.97
CA ASP A 71 -10.99 2.70 -6.20
C ASP A 71 -11.17 1.30 -5.61
N ASP A 72 -10.21 0.40 -5.84
CA ASP A 72 -10.29 -0.99 -5.41
C ASP A 72 -9.09 -1.34 -4.51
N LEU A 73 -9.36 -1.84 -3.30
CA LEU A 73 -8.36 -2.40 -2.39
C LEU A 73 -8.52 -3.91 -2.34
N ILE A 74 -7.46 -4.63 -2.70
CA ILE A 74 -7.39 -6.09 -2.63
C ILE A 74 -6.31 -6.47 -1.62
N VAL A 75 -6.65 -7.33 -0.67
CA VAL A 75 -5.68 -7.96 0.23
C VAL A 75 -5.55 -9.42 -0.17
N CYS A 76 -4.31 -9.84 -0.41
CA CYS A 76 -3.95 -11.21 -0.75
C CYS A 76 -3.12 -11.79 0.41
N GLY A 77 -3.68 -12.78 1.11
CA GLY A 77 -3.04 -13.42 2.25
C GLY A 77 -3.78 -14.67 2.69
N TYR A 78 -3.23 -15.38 3.68
CA TYR A 78 -3.79 -16.67 4.16
C TYR A 78 -4.77 -16.52 5.33
N HIS A 79 -4.94 -15.33 5.88
CA HIS A 79 -5.66 -15.10 7.13
C HIS A 79 -6.73 -14.00 6.98
N PRO A 80 -7.85 -14.29 6.30
CA PRO A 80 -8.91 -13.32 6.02
C PRO A 80 -9.59 -12.76 7.29
N ASP A 81 -9.59 -13.53 8.37
CA ASP A 81 -10.32 -13.22 9.60
C ASP A 81 -9.48 -12.42 10.61
N GLU A 82 -8.27 -11.98 10.24
CA GLU A 82 -7.47 -11.14 11.13
C GLU A 82 -8.21 -9.82 11.45
N PRO A 83 -8.30 -9.41 12.73
CA PRO A 83 -9.11 -8.26 13.16
C PRO A 83 -8.84 -6.96 12.39
N LYS A 84 -7.58 -6.75 11.99
CA LYS A 84 -7.15 -5.60 11.19
C LYS A 84 -7.90 -5.48 9.86
N TRP A 85 -8.05 -6.58 9.12
CA TRP A 85 -8.75 -6.55 7.83
C TRP A 85 -10.26 -6.57 8.00
N ALA A 86 -10.77 -7.14 9.09
CA ALA A 86 -12.17 -7.00 9.45
C ALA A 86 -12.54 -5.53 9.65
N PHE A 87 -11.69 -4.75 10.35
CA PHE A 87 -11.87 -3.31 10.49
C PHE A 87 -11.80 -2.59 9.14
N VAL A 88 -10.84 -2.95 8.29
CA VAL A 88 -10.72 -2.32 6.97
C VAL A 88 -11.95 -2.57 6.11
N LYS A 89 -12.41 -3.83 6.06
CA LYS A 89 -13.63 -4.24 5.36
C LYS A 89 -14.86 -3.49 5.87
N TYR A 90 -14.99 -3.35 7.19
CA TYR A 90 -16.08 -2.61 7.82
C TYR A 90 -16.09 -1.14 7.39
N MET A 91 -14.93 -0.47 7.44
CA MET A 91 -14.82 0.94 7.06
C MET A 91 -15.08 1.17 5.58
N TYR A 92 -14.54 0.33 4.69
CA TYR A 92 -14.86 0.39 3.25
C TYR A 92 -16.36 0.19 3.02
N GLY A 93 -16.97 -0.77 3.73
CA GLY A 93 -18.41 -1.01 3.69
C GLY A 93 -19.24 0.21 4.10
N ILE A 94 -18.82 0.99 5.10
CA ILE A 94 -19.49 2.26 5.45
C ILE A 94 -19.36 3.27 4.32
N ILE A 95 -18.14 3.48 3.81
CA ILE A 95 -17.85 4.50 2.80
C ILE A 95 -18.61 4.23 1.50
N SER A 96 -18.75 2.97 1.08
CA SER A 96 -19.38 2.61 -0.19
C SER A 96 -20.89 2.32 -0.09
N LYS A 97 -21.51 2.43 1.09
CA LYS A 97 -22.89 1.93 1.31
C LYS A 97 -23.97 2.75 0.62
N ASP A 98 -23.94 4.06 0.78
CA ASP A 98 -25.03 4.96 0.36
C ASP A 98 -24.48 6.06 -0.55
N PRO A 99 -24.81 6.06 -1.85
CA PRO A 99 -24.41 7.11 -2.79
C PRO A 99 -24.86 8.53 -2.41
N LYS A 100 -25.86 8.66 -1.54
CA LYS A 100 -26.34 9.95 -1.02
C LYS A 100 -25.58 10.42 0.21
N ALA A 101 -24.80 9.54 0.84
CA ALA A 101 -24.00 9.91 2.01
C ALA A 101 -22.90 10.90 1.59
N PRO A 102 -22.64 11.94 2.40
CA PRO A 102 -21.68 12.98 2.05
C PRO A 102 -20.21 12.53 2.15
N TYR A 103 -19.95 11.35 2.71
CA TYR A 103 -18.65 10.69 2.76
C TYR A 103 -18.49 9.58 1.71
N TYR A 104 -19.51 9.35 0.88
CA TYR A 104 -19.54 8.28 -0.11
C TYR A 104 -18.34 8.32 -1.06
N GLU A 105 -17.77 7.16 -1.33
CA GLU A 105 -16.85 6.93 -2.45
C GLU A 105 -17.21 5.61 -3.12
N ASN A 106 -17.08 5.53 -4.45
CA ASN A 106 -17.32 4.31 -5.22
C ASN A 106 -16.12 3.34 -5.12
N ILE A 107 -15.92 2.82 -3.92
CA ILE A 107 -14.76 1.98 -3.58
C ILE A 107 -15.15 0.54 -3.29
N ARG A 108 -14.20 -0.38 -3.44
CA ARG A 108 -14.39 -1.80 -3.14
C ARG A 108 -13.24 -2.34 -2.30
N PHE A 109 -13.57 -3.28 -1.43
CA PHE A 109 -12.61 -4.07 -0.67
C PHE A 109 -12.82 -5.55 -0.96
N ASN A 110 -11.76 -6.26 -1.29
CA ASN A 110 -11.76 -7.72 -1.43
C ASN A 110 -10.60 -8.33 -0.66
N TYR A 111 -10.83 -9.49 -0.06
CA TYR A 111 -9.78 -10.34 0.47
C TYR A 111 -9.74 -11.62 -0.38
N ILE A 112 -8.55 -12.00 -0.87
CA ILE A 112 -8.35 -13.17 -1.71
C ILE A 112 -7.25 -14.07 -1.12
N SER A 113 -7.40 -15.37 -1.35
CA SER A 113 -6.34 -16.34 -1.07
C SER A 113 -5.22 -16.24 -2.13
N PRO A 114 -3.95 -16.53 -1.80
CA PRO A 114 -2.85 -16.49 -2.76
C PRO A 114 -3.03 -17.43 -3.97
N GLU A 115 -3.82 -18.48 -3.85
CA GLU A 115 -4.18 -19.40 -4.94
C GLU A 115 -5.13 -18.76 -5.96
N ASN A 116 -5.80 -17.66 -5.59
CA ASN A 116 -6.80 -16.96 -6.38
C ASN A 116 -6.28 -15.62 -6.93
N ILE A 117 -4.96 -15.41 -6.96
CA ILE A 117 -4.36 -14.19 -7.52
C ILE A 117 -4.76 -14.09 -9.02
N PRO A 118 -5.51 -13.04 -9.41
CA PRO A 118 -5.90 -12.86 -10.80
C PRO A 118 -4.69 -12.46 -11.66
N SER A 119 -4.76 -12.74 -12.97
CA SER A 119 -3.80 -12.18 -13.91
C SER A 119 -3.91 -10.66 -13.94
N VAL A 120 -2.78 -9.95 -13.96
CA VAL A 120 -2.73 -8.47 -14.13
C VAL A 120 -3.55 -8.00 -15.34
N ARG A 121 -3.68 -8.83 -16.39
CA ARG A 121 -4.38 -8.48 -17.63
C ARG A 121 -5.90 -8.36 -17.49
N VAL A 122 -6.49 -8.86 -16.40
CA VAL A 122 -7.96 -8.78 -16.21
C VAL A 122 -8.40 -7.46 -15.57
N PHE A 123 -7.45 -6.67 -15.06
CA PHE A 123 -7.73 -5.37 -14.48
C PHE A 123 -7.95 -4.32 -15.58
N SER A 124 -8.88 -3.40 -15.34
CA SER A 124 -9.08 -2.23 -16.19
C SER A 124 -8.23 -1.07 -15.65
N PRO A 125 -7.49 -0.36 -16.51
CA PRO A 125 -6.76 0.84 -16.08
C PRO A 125 -7.70 1.98 -15.67
N GLU A 126 -8.99 1.92 -15.98
CA GLU A 126 -9.98 2.93 -15.57
C GLU A 126 -10.28 2.95 -14.07
N ARG A 127 -9.96 1.87 -13.35
CA ARG A 127 -10.12 1.79 -11.89
C ARG A 127 -8.75 1.63 -11.23
N SER A 128 -8.44 2.55 -10.33
CA SER A 128 -7.20 2.51 -9.57
C SER A 128 -7.24 1.40 -8.53
N THR A 129 -6.34 0.42 -8.65
CA THR A 129 -6.30 -0.73 -7.74
C THR A 129 -5.06 -0.71 -6.86
N VAL A 130 -5.21 -0.92 -5.56
CA VAL A 130 -4.10 -1.33 -4.68
C VAL A 130 -4.25 -2.80 -4.35
N ILE A 131 -3.18 -3.58 -4.56
CA ILE A 131 -3.08 -4.94 -4.05
C ILE A 131 -2.03 -5.02 -2.94
N VAL A 132 -2.42 -5.55 -1.78
CA VAL A 132 -1.55 -5.79 -0.62
C VAL A 132 -1.29 -7.29 -0.53
N PHE A 133 -0.03 -7.69 -0.69
CA PHE A 133 0.43 -9.06 -0.49
C PHE A 133 0.94 -9.20 0.94
N GLU A 134 0.16 -9.82 1.82
CA GLU A 134 0.47 -9.93 3.24
C GLU A 134 0.75 -11.37 3.67
N ASP A 135 1.84 -11.55 4.40
CA ASP A 135 2.27 -12.82 4.97
C ASP A 135 2.40 -13.97 3.93
N VAL A 136 2.65 -13.59 2.67
CA VAL A 136 2.88 -14.52 1.56
C VAL A 136 4.36 -14.83 1.32
N CYS A 137 5.29 -14.37 2.16
CA CYS A 137 6.74 -14.58 1.97
C CYS A 137 7.18 -16.04 1.81
N LEU A 138 6.41 -16.98 2.36
CA LEU A 138 6.69 -18.41 2.27
C LEU A 138 5.80 -19.13 1.25
N ALA A 139 5.02 -18.38 0.47
CA ALA A 139 4.22 -18.94 -0.59
C ALA A 139 5.11 -19.64 -1.64
N PRO A 140 4.62 -20.71 -2.30
CA PRO A 140 5.34 -21.39 -3.35
C PRO A 140 5.80 -20.47 -4.48
N GLU A 141 6.83 -20.89 -5.22
CA GLU A 141 7.45 -20.09 -6.28
C GLU A 141 6.44 -19.64 -7.35
N TYR A 142 5.48 -20.48 -7.74
CA TYR A 142 4.47 -20.09 -8.72
C TYR A 142 3.62 -18.90 -8.26
N ILE A 143 3.29 -18.83 -6.96
CA ILE A 143 2.59 -17.69 -6.36
C ILE A 143 3.50 -16.46 -6.35
N GLN A 144 4.76 -16.61 -5.94
CA GLN A 144 5.74 -15.51 -5.96
C GLN A 144 5.95 -14.95 -7.37
N ASN A 145 5.95 -15.81 -8.39
CA ASN A 145 6.04 -15.43 -9.79
C ASN A 145 4.80 -14.64 -10.25
N GLN A 146 3.59 -15.03 -9.81
CA GLN A 146 2.37 -14.25 -10.05
C GLN A 146 2.44 -12.88 -9.38
N ILE A 147 2.89 -12.80 -8.13
CA ILE A 147 3.10 -11.53 -7.42
C ILE A 147 4.13 -10.66 -8.17
N GLY A 148 5.22 -11.27 -8.64
CA GLY A 148 6.22 -10.60 -9.48
C GLY A 148 5.61 -9.91 -10.69
N GLN A 149 4.62 -10.52 -11.36
CA GLN A 149 3.93 -9.89 -12.50
C GLN A 149 3.25 -8.57 -12.10
N PHE A 150 2.70 -8.44 -10.89
CA PHE A 150 2.13 -7.18 -10.42
C PHE A 150 3.21 -6.10 -10.24
N PHE A 151 4.36 -6.45 -9.66
CA PHE A 151 5.48 -5.51 -9.49
C PHE A 151 6.14 -5.10 -10.81
N GLY A 152 6.23 -6.00 -11.79
CA GLY A 152 6.77 -5.69 -13.10
C GLY A 152 5.80 -4.92 -13.99
N ASN A 153 4.55 -5.39 -14.07
CA ASN A 153 3.60 -4.99 -15.11
C ASN A 153 2.36 -4.24 -14.60
N GLY A 154 2.08 -4.26 -13.30
CA GLY A 154 0.83 -3.72 -12.72
C GLY A 154 0.59 -2.24 -13.01
N ARG A 155 1.65 -1.42 -13.10
CA ARG A 155 1.53 0.01 -13.41
C ARG A 155 0.81 0.30 -14.74
N HIS A 156 0.92 -0.61 -15.72
CA HIS A 156 0.27 -0.46 -17.03
C HIS A 156 -1.25 -0.67 -16.96
N GLN A 157 -1.74 -1.26 -15.86
CA GLN A 157 -3.15 -1.51 -15.59
C GLN A 157 -3.65 -0.70 -14.40
N ASN A 158 -2.99 0.44 -14.09
CA ASN A 158 -3.36 1.32 -12.98
C ASN A 158 -3.35 0.62 -11.61
N ILE A 159 -2.37 -0.28 -11.39
CA ILE A 159 -2.23 -1.05 -10.15
C ILE A 159 -1.01 -0.57 -9.36
N SER A 160 -1.23 -0.28 -8.07
CA SER A 160 -0.17 -0.11 -7.08
C SER A 160 -0.06 -1.35 -6.20
N CYS A 161 1.15 -1.68 -5.78
CA CYS A 161 1.45 -2.91 -5.06
C CYS A 161 2.09 -2.63 -3.71
N VAL A 162 1.66 -3.36 -2.69
CA VAL A 162 2.30 -3.40 -1.37
C VAL A 162 2.72 -4.84 -1.10
N TYR A 163 3.96 -5.06 -0.66
CA TYR A 163 4.42 -6.38 -0.22
C TYR A 163 4.84 -6.32 1.24
N VAL A 164 4.07 -6.95 2.12
CA VAL A 164 4.32 -6.92 3.56
C VAL A 164 5.18 -8.12 3.94
N ALA A 165 6.31 -7.87 4.60
CA ALA A 165 7.25 -8.91 5.00
C ALA A 165 7.80 -8.67 6.40
N GLN A 166 8.22 -9.75 7.07
CA GLN A 166 8.92 -9.64 8.35
C GLN A 166 10.39 -9.27 8.20
N LYS A 167 11.04 -9.76 7.14
CA LYS A 167 12.48 -9.58 6.87
C LYS A 167 12.72 -9.26 5.40
N TYR A 168 13.60 -8.30 5.12
CA TYR A 168 13.92 -7.88 3.75
C TYR A 168 14.46 -9.03 2.89
N HIS A 169 15.38 -9.82 3.45
CA HIS A 169 16.07 -10.90 2.71
C HIS A 169 15.16 -12.07 2.31
N LYS A 170 13.90 -12.07 2.77
CA LYS A 170 12.88 -13.06 2.38
C LYS A 170 12.01 -12.60 1.21
N ILE A 171 12.14 -11.34 0.79
CA ILE A 171 11.44 -10.81 -0.37
C ILE A 171 12.20 -11.23 -1.64
N PRO A 172 11.50 -11.75 -2.67
CA PRO A 172 12.12 -12.01 -3.97
C PRO A 172 12.87 -10.79 -4.52
N ILE A 173 14.07 -11.02 -5.04
CA ILE A 173 14.95 -9.95 -5.56
C ILE A 173 14.23 -9.12 -6.62
N PHE A 174 13.47 -9.77 -7.52
CA PHE A 174 12.69 -9.09 -8.55
C PHE A 174 11.71 -8.05 -7.98
N ILE A 175 11.03 -8.36 -6.88
CA ILE A 175 10.11 -7.43 -6.20
C ILE A 175 10.91 -6.24 -5.65
N CYS A 176 12.04 -6.51 -5.00
CA CYS A 176 12.90 -5.47 -4.45
C CYS A 176 13.42 -4.50 -5.53
N GLU A 177 13.90 -5.01 -6.66
CA GLU A 177 14.44 -4.20 -7.76
C GLU A 177 13.36 -3.39 -8.50
N ASN A 178 12.12 -3.90 -8.55
CA ASN A 178 11.00 -3.20 -9.18
C ASN A 178 10.25 -2.25 -8.23
N SER A 179 10.69 -2.13 -6.98
CA SER A 179 10.05 -1.27 -5.99
C SER A 179 10.45 0.20 -6.15
N SER A 180 9.48 1.10 -6.00
CA SER A 180 9.70 2.56 -6.06
C SER A 180 9.72 3.22 -4.69
N TYR A 181 9.25 2.52 -3.65
CA TYR A 181 9.25 2.96 -2.26
C TYR A 181 9.71 1.81 -1.37
N LEU A 182 10.26 2.13 -0.20
CA LEU A 182 10.66 1.16 0.80
C LEU A 182 10.26 1.68 2.18
N VAL A 183 9.47 0.89 2.92
CA VAL A 183 9.12 1.18 4.32
C VAL A 183 9.80 0.14 5.20
N LEU A 184 10.70 0.61 6.06
CA LEU A 184 11.45 -0.21 7.01
C LEU A 184 11.08 0.19 8.43
N PHE A 185 10.53 -0.75 9.19
CA PHE A 185 10.38 -0.62 10.64
C PHE A 185 11.63 -1.15 11.34
N ASN A 186 12.03 -0.47 12.41
CA ASN A 186 13.16 -0.91 13.22
C ASN A 186 12.83 -2.27 13.88
N SER A 187 13.53 -3.31 13.43
CA SER A 187 13.36 -4.69 13.86
C SER A 187 14.48 -5.17 14.79
N GLY A 188 15.25 -4.23 15.37
CA GLY A 188 16.48 -4.56 16.10
C GLY A 188 17.60 -5.05 15.17
N SER A 189 17.47 -4.82 13.87
CA SER A 189 18.51 -5.12 12.89
C SER A 189 19.71 -4.20 13.08
N SER A 190 20.92 -4.71 12.83
CA SER A 190 22.13 -3.90 12.95
C SER A 190 22.13 -2.74 11.94
N HIS A 191 22.84 -1.65 12.26
CA HIS A 191 23.04 -0.54 11.31
C HIS A 191 23.68 -1.03 9.99
N GLU A 192 24.52 -2.06 10.05
CA GLU A 192 25.13 -2.66 8.86
C GLU A 192 24.10 -3.36 7.96
N ASP A 193 23.13 -4.07 8.54
CA ASP A 193 22.06 -4.73 7.79
C ASP A 193 21.14 -3.73 7.11
N ILE A 194 20.76 -2.66 7.83
CA ILE A 194 19.97 -1.57 7.28
C ILE A 194 20.74 -0.86 6.14
N SER A 195 22.04 -0.64 6.33
CA SER A 195 22.91 -0.06 5.30
C SER A 195 22.97 -0.93 4.04
N LYS A 196 23.09 -2.27 4.19
CA LYS A 196 23.08 -3.22 3.05
C LYS A 196 21.79 -3.16 2.25
N ILE A 197 20.65 -3.00 2.93
CA ILE A 197 19.34 -2.86 2.28
C ILE A 197 19.29 -1.55 1.49
N ILE A 198 19.65 -0.43 2.12
CA ILE A 198 19.45 0.90 1.53
C ILE A 198 20.40 1.16 0.37
N ARG A 199 21.63 0.61 0.41
CA ARG A 199 22.60 0.64 -0.71
C ARG A 199 22.05 0.09 -2.03
N ARG A 200 20.98 -0.71 -2.01
CA ARG A 200 20.34 -1.20 -3.24
C ARG A 200 19.46 -0.16 -3.93
N TYR A 201 19.12 0.93 -3.25
CA TYR A 201 18.16 1.94 -3.71
C TYR A 201 18.79 3.33 -3.89
N THR A 202 20.05 3.51 -3.53
CA THR A 202 20.76 4.79 -3.68
C THR A 202 22.25 4.58 -3.89
N ASP A 203 22.81 5.33 -4.84
CA ASP A 203 24.26 5.42 -5.07
C ASP A 203 24.92 6.36 -4.05
N ASP A 204 24.14 7.26 -3.44
CA ASP A 204 24.61 8.21 -2.42
C ASP A 204 24.44 7.66 -1.01
N VAL A 205 25.25 6.64 -0.72
CA VAL A 205 25.24 5.90 0.54
C VAL A 205 25.60 6.80 1.73
N LYS A 206 26.45 7.81 1.53
CA LYS A 206 26.90 8.71 2.60
C LYS A 206 25.76 9.59 3.08
N ASN A 207 25.07 10.27 2.17
CA ASN A 207 23.93 11.11 2.55
C ASN A 207 22.78 10.25 3.09
N ALA A 208 22.52 9.07 2.51
CA ALA A 208 21.53 8.16 3.03
C ALA A 208 21.84 7.73 4.48
N SER A 209 23.09 7.36 4.77
CA SER A 209 23.53 6.99 6.13
C SER A 209 23.37 8.13 7.14
N MET A 210 23.69 9.38 6.76
CA MET A 210 23.48 10.53 7.65
C MET A 210 22.01 10.73 8.01
N VAL A 211 21.12 10.60 7.03
CA VAL A 211 19.67 10.70 7.25
C VAL A 211 19.20 9.57 8.17
N ILE A 212 19.57 8.32 7.88
CA ILE A 212 19.18 7.16 8.69
C ILE A 212 19.64 7.30 10.14
N ASN A 213 20.89 7.72 10.38
CA ASN A 213 21.45 7.91 11.71
C ASN A 213 20.73 8.98 12.53
N SER A 214 19.98 9.89 11.89
CA SER A 214 19.17 10.88 12.62
C SER A 214 17.84 10.32 13.12
N TYR A 215 17.41 9.15 12.63
CA TYR A 215 16.12 8.52 12.92
C TYR A 215 16.23 7.16 13.64
N LEU A 216 17.43 6.61 13.80
CA LEU A 216 17.72 5.39 14.57
C LEU A 216 18.40 5.74 15.89
#